data_AF-A0A937BCG3-F1
#
_entry.id   AF-A0A937BCG3-F1
#
_cell.length_a   1.000
_cell.length_b   1.000
_cell.length_c   1.000
_cell.angle_alpha   90.00
_cell.angle_beta   90.00
_cell.angle_gamma   90.00
#
_symmetry.space_group_name_H-M   'P 1'
#
loop_
_entity.id
_entity.type
_entity.pdbx_description
1 polymer ?
#
loop_
_entity_poly.entity_id
_entity_poly.type
_entity_poly.pdbx_seq_one_letter_code
_entity_poly.pdbx_strand_id
1 'polypeptide(L)'
;MKLKNALILLFCISILAFHCRKSEPSWQVDLLSPLLHSSIGLGDLIADSLIKKDANGELAVVFQKKLYDIRIDSIFSFYDTGVIKSYNIDSLSLYNTKIDYPITLGQICRNSGFLGLFIASQHGNSIAVPAIPAVSSPAIEIDADSLFTTMTLLEGNIDITLKNGLPIDVSNVIFELRNTSNRELIVSGNFPLIAAGKTETKTYSLAGKTVEGKLIGQLISLASPGSNGVPVKIDTNNAVIASINVYNLHPKIATAIFPAQNLINKSQPFILKRTSCISKKF
;
A
#
# COMPACT_ATOMS: atom_id res chain seq x y z
N MET A 1 -124.64 41.17 -86.45
CA MET A 1 -123.63 40.10 -86.62
C MET A 1 -122.20 40.61 -86.33
N LYS A 2 -121.96 41.38 -85.25
CA LYS A 2 -120.61 41.88 -84.89
C LYS A 2 -120.22 41.73 -83.41
N LEU A 3 -121.18 41.60 -82.49
CA LEU A 3 -120.87 41.48 -81.06
C LEU A 3 -120.53 40.05 -80.61
N LYS A 4 -121.15 39.03 -81.23
CA LYS A 4 -120.98 37.62 -80.85
C LYS A 4 -119.58 37.08 -81.18
N ASN A 5 -118.99 37.52 -82.30
CA ASN A 5 -117.67 37.09 -82.74
C ASN A 5 -116.54 37.73 -81.92
N ALA A 6 -116.72 38.97 -81.44
CA ALA A 6 -115.77 39.63 -80.55
C ALA A 6 -115.69 38.94 -79.18
N LEU A 7 -116.84 38.48 -78.67
CA LEU A 7 -116.90 37.77 -77.38
C LEU A 7 -116.24 36.39 -77.45
N ILE A 8 -116.37 35.70 -78.60
CA ILE A 8 -115.70 34.41 -78.84
C ILE A 8 -114.17 34.60 -78.95
N LEU A 9 -113.72 35.66 -79.62
CA LEU A 9 -112.28 35.94 -79.73
C LEU A 9 -111.65 36.27 -78.37
N LEU A 10 -112.36 37.03 -77.52
CA LEU A 10 -111.89 37.37 -76.18
C LEU A 10 -111.87 36.13 -75.25
N PHE A 11 -112.81 35.21 -75.42
CA PHE A 11 -112.84 33.93 -74.71
C PHE A 11 -111.69 33.01 -75.13
N CYS A 12 -111.36 32.94 -76.43
CA CYS A 12 -110.23 32.14 -76.92
C CYS A 12 -108.87 32.67 -76.44
N ILE A 13 -108.69 33.98 -76.30
CA ILE A 13 -107.44 34.58 -75.80
C ILE A 13 -107.26 34.33 -74.30
N SER A 14 -108.36 34.29 -73.52
CA SER A 14 -108.32 33.99 -72.09
C SER A 14 -107.88 32.55 -71.78
N ILE A 15 -108.20 31.59 -72.66
CA ILE A 15 -107.89 30.16 -72.43
C ILE A 15 -106.40 29.88 -72.65
N LEU A 16 -105.71 30.65 -73.50
CA LEU A 16 -104.27 30.48 -73.74
C LEU A 16 -103.39 31.02 -72.60
N ALA A 17 -103.94 31.83 -71.69
CA ALA A 17 -103.20 32.46 -70.60
C ALA A 17 -103.02 31.57 -69.34
N PHE A 18 -103.60 30.38 -69.29
CA PHE A 18 -103.39 29.43 -68.19
C PHE A 18 -102.50 28.24 -68.63
N HIS A 19 -101.18 28.42 -68.56
CA HIS A 19 -100.22 27.32 -68.63
C HIS A 19 -99.50 27.17 -67.29
N CYS A 20 -99.93 26.19 -66.48
CA CYS A 20 -99.31 25.82 -65.22
C CYS A 20 -98.13 24.87 -65.50
N ARG A 21 -96.90 25.30 -65.20
CA ARG A 21 -95.67 24.50 -65.40
C ARG A 21 -95.51 23.54 -64.22
N LYS A 22 -95.53 22.22 -64.48
CA LYS A 22 -95.34 21.18 -63.47
C LYS A 22 -93.89 21.18 -62.98
N SER A 23 -93.66 21.43 -61.69
CA SER A 23 -92.35 21.35 -61.04
C SER A 23 -91.98 19.92 -60.66
N GLU A 24 -90.68 19.61 -60.68
CA GLU A 24 -90.09 18.28 -60.42
C GLU A 24 -90.36 17.77 -58.99
N PRO A 25 -90.47 16.44 -58.78
CA PRO A 25 -90.72 15.88 -57.46
C PRO A 25 -89.44 15.90 -56.61
N SER A 26 -89.41 16.66 -55.52
CA SER A 26 -88.40 16.57 -54.47
C SER A 26 -88.88 15.67 -53.34
N TRP A 27 -88.13 14.63 -53.00
CA TRP A 27 -88.37 13.81 -51.81
C TRP A 27 -87.28 14.13 -50.78
N GLN A 28 -87.68 14.68 -49.64
CA GLN A 28 -86.82 14.82 -48.46
C GLN A 28 -86.80 13.47 -47.75
N VAL A 29 -85.63 12.82 -47.71
CA VAL A 29 -85.37 11.69 -46.80
C VAL A 29 -84.51 12.17 -45.66
N ASP A 30 -85.15 12.39 -44.52
CA ASP A 30 -84.44 12.41 -43.24
C ASP A 30 -84.18 10.97 -42.81
N LEU A 31 -83.12 10.38 -43.35
CA LEU A 31 -82.66 9.05 -42.94
C LEU A 31 -81.63 9.20 -41.82
N LEU A 32 -82.09 9.10 -40.58
CA LEU A 32 -81.22 8.97 -39.42
C LEU A 32 -80.81 7.50 -39.24
N SER A 33 -79.68 7.11 -39.83
CA SER A 33 -79.05 5.80 -39.55
C SER A 33 -77.80 6.00 -38.67
N PRO A 34 -77.67 5.26 -37.56
CA PRO A 34 -76.47 5.35 -36.74
C PRO A 34 -75.28 4.76 -37.50
N LEU A 35 -74.26 5.59 -37.76
CA LEU A 35 -73.04 5.16 -38.46
C LEU A 35 -72.15 4.24 -37.62
N LEU A 36 -72.23 4.33 -36.28
CA LEU A 36 -71.44 3.49 -35.38
C LEU A 36 -72.13 3.36 -34.02
N HIS A 37 -72.22 2.13 -33.50
CA HIS A 37 -72.50 1.87 -32.09
C HIS A 37 -71.18 1.54 -31.39
N SER A 38 -70.87 2.28 -30.33
CA SER A 38 -69.72 2.03 -29.47
C SER A 38 -70.22 1.79 -28.04
N SER A 39 -69.71 0.73 -27.41
CA SER A 39 -69.92 0.43 -26.00
C SER A 39 -68.54 0.36 -25.36
N ILE A 40 -68.30 1.16 -24.32
CA ILE A 40 -67.04 1.19 -23.56
C ILE A 40 -67.33 0.66 -22.16
N GLY A 41 -66.62 -0.38 -21.76
CA GLY A 41 -66.69 -0.96 -20.42
C GLY A 41 -65.57 -0.48 -19.51
N LEU A 42 -65.72 -0.70 -18.20
CA LEU A 42 -64.71 -0.33 -17.21
C LEU A 42 -63.36 -1.05 -17.41
N GLY A 43 -63.39 -2.25 -18.02
CA GLY A 43 -62.17 -3.00 -18.39
C GLY A 43 -61.37 -2.34 -19.51
N ASP A 44 -62.01 -1.56 -20.38
CA ASP A 44 -61.34 -0.87 -21.49
C ASP A 44 -60.61 0.40 -21.04
N LEU A 45 -60.84 0.85 -19.80
CA LEU A 45 -60.29 2.08 -19.24
C LEU A 45 -59.02 1.87 -18.40
N ILE A 46 -58.69 0.64 -18.00
CA ILE A 46 -57.60 0.31 -17.09
C ILE A 46 -56.71 -0.77 -17.74
N ALA A 47 -55.38 -0.64 -17.61
CA ALA A 47 -54.45 -1.60 -18.19
C ALA A 47 -54.68 -3.03 -17.67
N ASP A 48 -54.70 -4.02 -18.56
CA ASP A 48 -55.01 -5.43 -18.29
C ASP A 48 -54.21 -6.04 -17.13
N SER A 49 -53.00 -5.54 -16.87
CA SER A 49 -52.13 -6.02 -15.80
C SER A 49 -52.63 -5.72 -14.38
N LEU A 50 -53.61 -4.83 -14.23
CA LEU A 50 -54.16 -4.39 -12.94
C LEU A 50 -55.55 -4.99 -12.66
N ILE A 51 -56.12 -5.74 -13.60
CA ILE A 51 -57.49 -6.27 -13.50
C ILE A 51 -57.44 -7.78 -13.23
N LYS A 52 -58.15 -8.23 -12.19
CA LYS A 52 -58.53 -9.64 -12.02
C LYS A 52 -60.04 -9.76 -12.14
N LYS A 53 -60.48 -10.63 -13.05
CA LYS A 53 -61.90 -10.95 -13.25
C LYS A 53 -62.24 -12.22 -12.48
N ASP A 54 -63.20 -12.13 -11.58
CA ASP A 54 -63.69 -13.29 -10.83
C ASP A 54 -64.75 -14.06 -11.64
N ALA A 55 -64.99 -15.32 -11.31
CA ALA A 55 -65.91 -16.23 -12.00
C ALA A 55 -67.38 -15.75 -12.01
N ASN A 56 -67.73 -14.82 -11.11
CA ASN A 56 -69.06 -14.22 -11.00
C ASN A 56 -69.21 -12.90 -11.78
N GLY A 57 -68.17 -12.44 -12.49
CA GLY A 57 -68.24 -11.26 -13.37
C GLY A 57 -67.87 -9.93 -12.72
N GLU A 58 -67.43 -9.92 -11.45
CA GLU A 58 -66.92 -8.73 -10.77
C GLU A 58 -65.45 -8.44 -11.15
N LEU A 59 -65.11 -7.15 -11.28
CA LEU A 59 -63.77 -6.66 -11.66
C LEU A 59 -63.04 -6.13 -10.41
N ALA A 60 -61.94 -6.77 -10.04
CA ALA A 60 -61.08 -6.32 -8.93
C ALA A 60 -59.81 -5.63 -9.46
N VAL A 61 -59.56 -4.40 -9.01
CA VAL A 61 -58.35 -3.62 -9.34
C VAL A 61 -57.30 -3.83 -8.25
N VAL A 62 -56.14 -4.41 -8.59
CA VAL A 62 -55.09 -4.74 -7.60
C VAL A 62 -53.86 -3.86 -7.82
N PHE A 63 -53.61 -2.92 -6.90
CA PHE A 63 -52.41 -2.07 -6.89
C PHE A 63 -51.36 -2.59 -5.91
N GLN A 64 -50.16 -2.90 -6.41
CA GLN A 64 -49.01 -3.26 -5.58
C GLN A 64 -47.89 -2.23 -5.75
N LYS A 65 -47.57 -1.47 -4.70
CA LYS A 65 -46.44 -0.53 -4.66
C LYS A 65 -45.54 -0.84 -3.46
N LYS A 66 -44.27 -1.14 -3.70
CA LYS A 66 -43.26 -1.27 -2.63
C LYS A 66 -43.03 0.13 -2.03
N LEU A 67 -43.23 0.27 -0.71
CA LEU A 67 -43.12 1.56 -0.04
C LEU A 67 -41.67 1.90 0.35
N TYR A 68 -40.85 0.91 0.73
CA TYR A 68 -39.42 1.08 1.02
C TYR A 68 -38.64 -0.22 0.77
N ASP A 69 -37.37 -0.09 0.37
CA ASP A 69 -36.40 -1.20 0.24
C ASP A 69 -35.23 -0.91 1.21
N ILE A 70 -35.29 -1.47 2.41
CA ILE A 70 -34.26 -1.26 3.44
C ILE A 70 -33.31 -2.45 3.42
N ARG A 71 -32.05 -2.20 3.07
CA ARG A 71 -30.95 -3.16 3.16
C ARG A 71 -30.22 -3.01 4.50
N ILE A 72 -29.77 -4.14 5.06
CA ILE A 72 -29.10 -4.19 6.39
C ILE A 72 -27.80 -3.36 6.45
N ASP A 73 -27.13 -3.20 5.30
CA ASP A 73 -25.93 -2.35 5.12
C ASP A 73 -26.17 -0.87 5.43
N SER A 74 -27.42 -0.41 5.38
CA SER A 74 -27.82 0.98 5.61
C SER A 74 -28.18 1.27 7.07
N ILE A 75 -28.28 0.22 7.92
CA ILE A 75 -28.68 0.33 9.33
C ILE A 75 -27.44 0.35 10.24
N PHE A 76 -26.32 -0.24 9.82
CA PHE A 76 -25.11 -0.37 10.62
C PHE A 76 -23.87 0.07 9.85
N SER A 77 -23.27 1.19 10.25
CA SER A 77 -21.92 1.57 9.85
C SER A 77 -20.92 0.94 10.82
N PHE A 78 -20.20 -0.10 10.38
CA PHE A 78 -19.04 -0.59 11.13
C PHE A 78 -17.91 0.42 10.94
N TYR A 79 -17.49 1.08 12.01
CA TYR A 79 -16.26 1.85 12.01
C TYR A 79 -15.08 0.89 11.88
N ASP A 80 -14.07 1.29 11.11
CA ASP A 80 -12.80 0.57 11.03
C ASP A 80 -12.20 0.47 12.43
N THR A 81 -12.19 -0.74 13.01
CA THR A 81 -11.55 -1.03 14.29
C THR A 81 -10.08 -1.41 14.11
N GLY A 82 -9.41 -0.88 13.09
CA GLY A 82 -7.96 -0.87 13.01
C GLY A 82 -7.39 -0.18 14.24
N VAL A 83 -6.94 -0.97 15.23
CA VAL A 83 -6.22 -0.46 16.39
C VAL A 83 -4.86 0.04 15.89
N ILE A 84 -4.76 1.30 15.49
CA ILE A 84 -3.48 1.97 15.22
C ILE A 84 -2.81 2.20 16.57
N LYS A 85 -1.94 1.28 16.97
CA LYS A 85 -1.08 1.50 18.14
C LYS A 85 0.13 2.32 17.73
N SER A 86 0.08 3.63 17.97
CA SER A 86 1.26 4.49 17.99
C SER A 86 1.97 4.30 19.32
N TYR A 87 3.06 3.53 19.33
CA TYR A 87 3.95 3.48 20.48
C TYR A 87 4.93 4.65 20.35
N ASN A 88 4.85 5.64 21.25
CA ASN A 88 5.93 6.61 21.42
C ASN A 88 7.08 5.86 22.07
N ILE A 89 8.10 5.56 21.28
CA ILE A 89 9.35 4.99 21.77
C ILE A 89 10.17 6.17 22.28
N ASP A 90 9.87 6.66 23.49
CA ASP A 90 10.60 7.80 24.09
C ASP A 90 12.06 7.44 24.40
N SER A 91 12.33 6.16 24.65
CA SER A 91 13.68 5.61 24.69
C SER A 91 13.57 4.09 24.65
N LEU A 92 13.65 3.49 23.47
CA LEU A 92 14.12 2.12 23.40
C LEU A 92 15.58 2.24 23.83
N SER A 93 15.96 1.72 24.99
CA SER A 93 17.37 1.55 25.36
C SER A 93 17.94 0.52 24.39
N LEU A 94 18.24 0.99 23.19
CA LEU A 94 18.76 0.24 22.07
C LEU A 94 20.20 -0.13 22.45
N TYR A 95 20.27 -1.27 23.13
CA TYR A 95 21.16 -2.38 22.81
C TYR A 95 22.61 -1.99 22.52
N ASN A 96 23.49 -2.34 23.45
CA ASN A 96 24.92 -2.38 23.25
C ASN A 96 25.32 -3.65 22.46
N THR A 97 25.16 -3.65 21.15
CA THR A 97 25.72 -4.75 20.35
C THR A 97 27.21 -4.60 20.22
N LYS A 98 27.98 -5.64 20.50
CA LYS A 98 29.40 -5.72 20.14
C LYS A 98 29.56 -6.82 19.11
N ILE A 99 30.01 -6.45 17.91
CA ILE A 99 30.28 -7.42 16.84
C ILE A 99 31.79 -7.40 16.53
N ASP A 100 32.43 -8.56 16.67
CA ASP A 100 33.88 -8.72 16.51
C ASP A 100 34.19 -9.46 15.20
N TYR A 101 34.90 -8.81 14.28
CA TYR A 101 35.33 -9.39 13.00
C TYR A 101 36.86 -9.42 12.86
N PRO A 102 37.47 -10.62 12.77
CA PRO A 102 38.91 -10.75 12.60
C PRO A 102 39.32 -10.67 11.11
N ILE A 103 40.31 -9.83 10.82
CA ILE A 103 41.02 -9.75 9.53
C ILE A 103 42.42 -10.33 9.75
N THR A 104 42.63 -11.58 9.32
CA THR A 104 43.89 -12.30 9.59
C THR A 104 45.04 -11.81 8.72
N LEU A 105 46.26 -11.95 9.23
CA LEU A 105 47.48 -11.69 8.49
C LEU A 105 47.54 -12.53 7.22
N GLY A 106 47.11 -13.80 7.27
CA GLY A 106 46.99 -14.64 6.09
C GLY A 106 46.10 -14.03 5.00
N GLN A 107 45.01 -13.37 5.38
CA GLN A 107 44.13 -12.69 4.43
C GLN A 107 44.76 -11.42 3.85
N ILE A 108 45.44 -10.63 4.68
CA ILE A 108 46.20 -9.45 4.25
C ILE A 108 47.29 -9.86 3.26
N CYS A 109 48.03 -10.94 3.56
CA CYS A 109 49.07 -11.50 2.72
C CYS A 109 48.54 -11.93 1.34
N ARG A 110 47.37 -12.59 1.27
CA ARG A 110 46.77 -12.97 -0.02
C ARG A 110 46.50 -11.77 -0.92
N ASN A 111 46.15 -10.62 -0.33
CA ASN A 111 45.89 -9.38 -1.06
C ASN A 111 47.15 -8.54 -1.34
N SER A 112 48.30 -8.89 -0.74
CA SER A 112 49.57 -8.15 -0.84
C SER A 112 50.52 -8.70 -1.93
N GLY A 113 50.05 -9.61 -2.79
CA GLY A 113 50.84 -10.16 -3.90
C GLY A 113 52.07 -10.97 -3.44
N PHE A 114 53.18 -10.84 -4.17
CA PHE A 114 54.40 -11.63 -3.93
C PHE A 114 54.98 -11.43 -2.52
N LEU A 115 54.98 -10.19 -2.00
CA LEU A 115 55.46 -9.90 -0.64
C LEU A 115 54.60 -10.61 0.42
N GLY A 116 53.29 -10.62 0.21
CA GLY A 116 52.37 -11.32 1.10
C GLY A 116 52.58 -12.83 1.09
N LEU A 117 52.85 -13.44 -0.07
CA LEU A 117 53.19 -14.86 -0.17
C LEU A 117 54.51 -15.20 0.55
N PHE A 118 55.52 -14.34 0.42
CA PHE A 118 56.77 -14.49 1.17
C PHE A 118 56.55 -14.44 2.68
N ILE A 119 55.79 -13.46 3.19
CA ILE A 119 55.50 -13.36 4.62
C ILE A 119 54.70 -14.59 5.09
N ALA A 120 53.69 -15.01 4.31
CA ALA A 120 52.87 -16.18 4.65
C ALA A 120 53.67 -17.49 4.67
N SER A 121 54.70 -17.63 3.84
CA SER A 121 55.57 -18.83 3.83
C SER A 121 56.48 -18.92 5.06
N GLN A 122 56.58 -17.85 5.85
CA GLN A 122 57.38 -17.80 7.09
C GLN A 122 56.55 -18.06 8.35
N HIS A 123 55.33 -18.60 8.21
CA HIS A 123 54.51 -19.00 9.35
C HIS A 123 55.29 -19.86 10.35
N GLY A 124 55.34 -19.44 11.61
CA GLY A 124 56.08 -20.09 12.70
C GLY A 124 57.52 -19.59 12.87
N ASN A 125 58.11 -18.94 11.86
CA ASN A 125 59.48 -18.41 11.91
C ASN A 125 59.50 -16.95 12.41
N SER A 126 60.67 -16.50 12.88
CA SER A 126 60.91 -15.09 13.20
C SER A 126 61.75 -14.44 12.13
N ILE A 127 61.15 -13.50 11.37
CA ILE A 127 61.83 -12.77 10.30
C ILE A 127 61.56 -11.27 10.45
N ALA A 128 62.44 -10.44 9.92
CA ALA A 128 62.14 -9.03 9.76
C ALA A 128 61.10 -8.87 8.65
N VAL A 129 59.97 -8.23 8.98
CA VAL A 129 58.88 -7.98 8.03
C VAL A 129 59.16 -6.68 7.31
N PRO A 130 59.24 -6.68 5.96
CA PRO A 130 59.39 -5.44 5.20
C PRO A 130 58.10 -4.60 5.29
N ALA A 131 58.18 -3.34 4.89
CA ALA A 131 57.00 -2.49 4.78
C ALA A 131 55.97 -3.12 3.83
N ILE A 132 54.71 -3.12 4.26
CA ILE A 132 53.57 -3.60 3.48
C ILE A 132 52.85 -2.37 2.92
N PRO A 133 52.76 -2.24 1.58
CA PRO A 133 52.03 -1.13 0.97
C PRO A 133 50.55 -1.19 1.33
N ALA A 134 49.84 -0.09 1.08
CA ALA A 134 48.40 -0.04 1.32
C ALA A 134 47.65 -1.14 0.53
N VAL A 135 46.90 -1.96 1.25
CA VAL A 135 46.02 -3.00 0.71
C VAL A 135 44.59 -2.82 1.20
N SER A 136 43.62 -3.27 0.42
CA SER A 136 42.22 -3.32 0.81
C SER A 136 41.82 -4.71 1.30
N SER A 137 40.81 -4.79 2.17
CA SER A 137 40.15 -6.05 2.48
C SER A 137 38.98 -6.30 1.52
N PRO A 138 38.55 -7.56 1.37
CA PRO A 138 37.21 -7.84 0.88
C PRO A 138 36.16 -7.16 1.78
N ALA A 139 35.01 -6.85 1.20
CA ALA A 139 33.85 -6.43 1.94
C ALA A 139 33.32 -7.60 2.78
N ILE A 140 32.94 -7.31 4.02
CA ILE A 140 32.37 -8.28 4.96
C ILE A 140 30.94 -7.89 5.29
N GLU A 141 30.04 -8.87 5.28
CA GLU A 141 28.66 -8.67 5.72
C GLU A 141 28.56 -8.79 7.23
N ILE A 142 27.83 -7.86 7.82
CA ILE A 142 27.57 -7.73 9.24
C ILE A 142 26.08 -7.88 9.45
N ASP A 143 25.68 -8.90 10.22
CA ASP A 143 24.29 -9.19 10.51
C ASP A 143 23.94 -8.72 11.93
N ALA A 144 23.13 -7.67 12.01
CA ALA A 144 22.53 -7.12 13.21
C ALA A 144 20.98 -7.19 13.16
N ASP A 145 20.40 -7.99 12.26
CA ASP A 145 18.95 -8.05 12.00
C ASP A 145 18.13 -8.53 13.20
N SER A 146 18.76 -9.08 14.24
CA SER A 146 18.09 -9.63 15.41
C SER A 146 17.07 -8.71 16.11
N LEU A 147 17.12 -7.39 15.88
CA LEU A 147 16.28 -6.41 16.58
C LEU A 147 15.57 -5.41 15.64
N PHE A 148 16.19 -5.04 14.53
CA PHE A 148 15.62 -4.08 13.57
C PHE A 148 16.02 -4.43 12.14
N THR A 149 15.15 -4.12 11.19
CA THR A 149 15.45 -4.25 9.76
C THR A 149 16.05 -2.94 9.24
N THR A 150 15.46 -1.80 9.58
CA THR A 150 15.95 -0.47 9.17
C THR A 150 15.63 0.58 10.23
N MET A 151 16.47 1.60 10.34
CA MET A 151 16.29 2.68 11.31
C MET A 151 16.88 3.99 10.81
N THR A 152 16.09 5.06 10.76
CA THR A 152 16.56 6.43 10.54
C THR A 152 16.71 7.13 11.87
N LEU A 153 17.91 7.66 12.17
CA LEU A 153 18.29 8.19 13.47
C LEU A 153 18.22 9.72 13.53
N LEU A 154 17.64 10.26 14.60
CA LEU A 154 17.83 11.66 14.99
C LEU A 154 19.18 11.83 15.67
N GLU A 155 19.50 10.93 16.59
CA GLU A 155 20.75 10.90 17.36
C GLU A 155 21.21 9.45 17.52
N GLY A 156 22.50 9.26 17.77
CA GLY A 156 23.11 7.96 17.94
C GLY A 156 24.62 8.05 17.79
N ASN A 157 25.34 7.17 18.48
CA ASN A 157 26.79 7.09 18.38
C ASN A 157 27.22 5.66 18.03
N ILE A 158 28.30 5.56 17.27
CA ILE A 158 28.97 4.31 16.94
C ILE A 158 30.45 4.43 17.30
N ASP A 159 30.91 3.53 18.15
CA ASP A 159 32.33 3.33 18.43
C ASP A 159 32.86 2.26 17.49
N ILE A 160 33.86 2.63 16.70
CA ILE A 160 34.65 1.72 15.89
C ILE A 160 35.96 1.49 16.63
N THR A 161 36.18 0.24 17.05
CA THR A 161 37.39 -0.18 17.76
C THR A 161 38.17 -1.13 16.89
N LEU A 162 39.47 -0.89 16.74
CA LEU A 162 40.39 -1.74 16.01
C LEU A 162 41.50 -2.20 16.95
N LYS A 163 41.59 -3.51 17.16
CA LYS A 163 42.68 -4.15 17.91
C LYS A 163 43.67 -4.76 16.93
N ASN A 164 44.89 -4.26 16.92
CA ASN A 164 45.96 -4.84 16.14
C ASN A 164 46.56 -6.05 16.88
N GLY A 165 46.17 -7.27 16.49
CA GLY A 165 46.77 -8.50 16.99
C GLY A 165 48.02 -8.93 16.23
N LEU A 166 48.49 -8.16 15.26
CA LEU A 166 49.68 -8.45 14.48
C LEU A 166 50.96 -8.10 15.27
N PRO A 167 52.09 -8.76 14.97
CA PRO A 167 53.37 -8.46 15.61
C PRO A 167 54.07 -7.22 15.02
N ILE A 168 53.39 -6.48 14.14
CA ILE A 168 53.88 -5.26 13.47
C ILE A 168 52.84 -4.16 13.60
N ASP A 169 53.29 -2.91 13.52
CA ASP A 169 52.38 -1.76 13.52
C ASP A 169 51.53 -1.73 12.25
N VAL A 170 50.28 -1.27 12.40
CA VAL A 170 49.37 -1.07 11.26
C VAL A 170 49.10 0.42 11.13
N SER A 171 49.20 0.95 9.91
CA SER A 171 49.10 2.37 9.61
C SER A 171 48.11 2.65 8.48
N ASN A 172 47.63 3.89 8.41
CA ASN A 172 46.70 4.35 7.36
C ASN A 172 45.48 3.44 7.19
N VAL A 173 44.84 3.06 8.31
CA VAL A 173 43.66 2.19 8.25
C VAL A 173 42.44 3.03 7.93
N ILE A 174 41.95 2.92 6.70
CA ILE A 174 40.73 3.58 6.23
C ILE A 174 39.64 2.53 6.15
N PHE A 175 38.53 2.77 6.86
CA PHE A 175 37.37 1.88 6.84
C PHE A 175 36.14 2.59 6.30
N GLU A 176 35.22 1.79 5.76
CA GLU A 176 33.87 2.20 5.41
C GLU A 176 32.86 1.20 5.99
N LEU A 177 31.75 1.74 6.48
CA LEU A 177 30.57 0.99 6.90
C LEU A 177 29.39 1.46 6.05
N ARG A 178 28.75 0.54 5.35
CA ARG A 178 27.67 0.81 4.39
C ARG A 178 26.45 -0.05 4.68
N ASN A 179 25.27 0.39 4.22
CA ASN A 179 24.07 -0.45 4.19
C ASN A 179 24.20 -1.54 3.12
N THR A 180 23.68 -2.74 3.38
CA THR A 180 23.80 -3.86 2.43
C THR A 180 22.93 -3.65 1.19
N SER A 181 21.71 -3.10 1.32
CA SER A 181 20.77 -3.02 0.20
C SER A 181 21.19 -2.02 -0.89
N ASN A 182 21.56 -0.80 -0.46
CA ASN A 182 21.77 0.34 -1.34
C ASN A 182 23.23 0.83 -1.37
N ARG A 183 24.12 0.21 -0.58
CA ARG A 183 25.54 0.59 -0.39
C ARG A 183 25.77 2.02 0.10
N GLU A 184 24.74 2.64 0.68
CA GLU A 184 24.84 3.99 1.23
C GLU A 184 25.88 4.03 2.35
N LEU A 185 26.73 5.05 2.35
CA LEU A 185 27.77 5.23 3.35
C LEU A 185 27.18 5.73 4.67
N ILE A 186 27.37 4.94 5.71
CA ILE A 186 26.95 5.27 7.07
C ILE A 186 28.06 6.03 7.76
N VAL A 187 29.24 5.42 7.85
CA VAL A 187 30.44 5.98 8.49
C VAL A 187 31.67 5.58 7.70
N SER A 188 32.62 6.51 7.61
CA SER A 188 34.01 6.21 7.24
C SER A 188 34.96 6.92 8.21
N GLY A 189 36.17 6.43 8.30
CA GLY A 189 37.17 7.01 9.18
C GLY A 189 38.57 6.50 8.92
N ASN A 190 39.53 7.13 9.59
CA ASN A 190 40.96 6.83 9.46
C ASN A 190 41.59 6.61 10.82
N PHE A 191 42.34 5.52 10.98
CA PHE A 191 43.27 5.30 12.09
C PHE A 191 44.71 5.44 11.54
N PRO A 192 45.40 6.56 11.84
CA PRO A 192 46.73 6.83 11.29
C PRO A 192 47.76 5.75 11.66
N LEU A 193 47.68 5.26 12.90
CA LEU A 193 48.57 4.25 13.45
C LEU A 193 47.84 3.45 14.55
N ILE A 194 48.01 2.14 14.53
CA ILE A 194 47.61 1.20 15.57
C ILE A 194 48.82 0.31 15.83
N ALA A 195 49.54 0.60 16.92
CA ALA A 195 50.77 -0.11 17.24
C ALA A 195 50.52 -1.62 17.48
N ALA A 196 51.56 -2.43 17.32
CA ALA A 196 51.51 -3.88 17.53
C ALA A 196 50.92 -4.23 18.91
N GLY A 197 49.90 -5.08 18.94
CA GLY A 197 49.21 -5.49 20.16
C GLY A 197 48.30 -4.44 20.80
N LYS A 198 48.18 -3.23 20.23
CA LYS A 198 47.37 -2.13 20.78
C LYS A 198 45.97 -2.09 20.18
N THR A 199 45.10 -1.35 20.86
CA THR A 199 43.71 -1.12 20.49
C THR A 199 43.47 0.37 20.38
N GLU A 200 42.83 0.80 19.30
CA GLU A 200 42.39 2.17 19.09
C GLU A 200 40.88 2.21 18.92
N THR A 201 40.22 3.22 19.47
CA THR A 201 38.77 3.42 19.38
C THR A 201 38.47 4.82 18.90
N LYS A 202 37.53 4.95 17.96
CA LYS A 202 36.99 6.23 17.51
C LYS A 202 35.47 6.20 17.50
N THR A 203 34.87 7.28 17.99
CA THR A 203 33.42 7.48 18.01
C THR A 203 33.00 8.34 16.83
N TYR A 204 31.91 7.96 16.18
CA TYR A 204 31.28 8.70 15.11
C TYR A 204 29.79 8.89 15.42
N SER A 205 29.23 10.00 14.96
CA SER A 205 27.80 10.27 15.08
C SER A 205 27.03 9.55 13.98
N LEU A 206 25.89 8.97 14.35
CA LEU A 206 24.90 8.38 13.46
C LEU A 206 23.70 9.32 13.23
N ALA A 207 23.75 10.56 13.71
CA ALA A 207 22.67 11.53 13.55
C ALA A 207 22.35 11.77 12.06
N GLY A 208 21.07 11.70 11.70
CA GLY A 208 20.58 11.87 10.35
C GLY A 208 20.88 10.71 9.39
N LYS A 209 21.49 9.61 9.88
CA LYS A 209 21.77 8.42 9.08
C LYS A 209 20.62 7.42 9.10
N THR A 210 20.46 6.71 8.00
CA THR A 210 19.62 5.52 7.92
C THR A 210 20.52 4.29 7.96
N VAL A 211 20.29 3.41 8.94
CA VAL A 211 21.08 2.22 9.23
C VAL A 211 20.20 0.98 9.06
N GLU A 212 20.67 0.01 8.29
CA GLU A 212 20.03 -1.29 8.13
C GLU A 212 20.54 -2.29 9.17
N GLY A 213 19.73 -3.31 9.48
CA GLY A 213 20.17 -4.44 10.30
C GLY A 213 21.27 -5.26 9.60
N LYS A 214 21.33 -5.23 8.26
CA LYS A 214 22.43 -5.77 7.47
C LYS A 214 23.36 -4.67 6.99
N LEU A 215 24.62 -4.77 7.37
CA LEU A 215 25.66 -3.80 7.03
C LEU A 215 26.80 -4.47 6.26
N ILE A 216 27.58 -3.66 5.57
CA ILE A 216 28.82 -4.05 4.91
C ILE A 216 29.95 -3.24 5.50
N GLY A 217 30.92 -3.92 6.11
CA GLY A 217 32.19 -3.34 6.53
C GLY A 217 33.28 -3.60 5.50
N GLN A 218 34.14 -2.62 5.23
CA GLN A 218 35.31 -2.83 4.38
C GLN A 218 36.47 -1.96 4.84
N LEU A 219 37.68 -2.54 4.85
CA LEU A 219 38.91 -1.74 4.88
C LEU A 219 39.27 -1.34 3.45
N ILE A 220 39.20 -0.05 3.19
CA ILE A 220 39.62 0.55 1.91
C ILE A 220 41.15 0.62 1.85
N SER A 221 41.79 0.85 2.98
CA SER A 221 43.24 0.90 3.08
C SER A 221 43.72 0.34 4.41
N LEU A 222 44.80 -0.43 4.36
CA LEU A 222 45.57 -0.91 5.49
C LEU A 222 47.01 -1.04 5.02
N ALA A 223 47.95 -0.36 5.67
CA ALA A 223 49.37 -0.43 5.37
C ALA A 223 50.16 -0.81 6.63
N SER A 224 51.42 -1.19 6.49
CA SER A 224 52.32 -1.37 7.62
C SER A 224 53.71 -0.84 7.29
N PRO A 225 54.39 -0.13 8.21
CA PRO A 225 55.81 0.18 8.05
C PRO A 225 56.71 -1.08 8.12
N GLY A 226 56.15 -2.24 8.45
CA GLY A 226 56.90 -3.46 8.72
C GLY A 226 57.46 -3.47 10.14
N SER A 227 58.50 -4.28 10.37
CA SER A 227 59.14 -4.41 11.68
C SER A 227 60.44 -3.60 11.82
N ASN A 228 60.74 -2.71 10.86
CA ASN A 228 61.95 -1.88 10.84
C ASN A 228 63.26 -2.69 11.04
N GLY A 229 63.32 -3.91 10.50
CA GLY A 229 64.49 -4.79 10.62
C GLY A 229 64.52 -5.66 11.89
N VAL A 230 63.60 -5.47 12.83
CA VAL A 230 63.50 -6.30 14.04
C VAL A 230 62.81 -7.63 13.68
N PRO A 231 63.40 -8.81 13.95
CA PRO A 231 62.74 -10.08 13.71
C PRO A 231 61.51 -10.23 14.59
N VAL A 232 60.37 -10.54 13.97
CA VAL A 232 59.10 -10.80 14.66
C VAL A 232 58.56 -12.15 14.26
N LYS A 233 57.94 -12.86 15.21
CA LYS A 233 57.35 -14.18 14.96
C LYS A 233 56.11 -14.02 14.07
N ILE A 234 56.12 -14.69 12.92
CA ILE A 234 55.00 -14.67 12.00
C ILE A 234 54.00 -15.74 12.39
N ASP A 235 52.78 -15.33 12.66
CA ASP A 235 51.63 -16.22 12.76
C ASP A 235 50.53 -15.67 11.84
N THR A 236 50.23 -16.43 10.79
CA THR A 236 49.21 -16.06 9.80
C THR A 236 47.78 -16.05 10.38
N ASN A 237 47.58 -16.61 11.57
CA ASN A 237 46.32 -16.54 12.31
C ASN A 237 46.18 -15.26 13.15
N ASN A 238 47.26 -14.50 13.37
CA ASN A 238 47.16 -13.20 14.01
C ASN A 238 46.25 -12.30 13.18
N ALA A 239 45.40 -11.51 13.84
CA ALA A 239 44.37 -10.76 13.16
C ALA A 239 44.24 -9.33 13.72
N VAL A 240 43.86 -8.41 12.84
CA VAL A 240 43.27 -7.14 13.25
C VAL A 240 41.80 -7.41 13.53
N ILE A 241 41.36 -7.16 14.76
CA ILE A 241 39.98 -7.40 15.18
C ILE A 241 39.26 -6.06 15.16
N ALA A 242 38.23 -5.95 14.33
CA ALA A 242 37.31 -4.82 14.36
C ALA A 242 36.14 -5.13 15.27
N SER A 243 35.84 -4.21 16.19
CA SER A 243 34.67 -4.25 17.06
C SER A 243 33.82 -3.02 16.82
N ILE A 244 32.54 -3.22 16.60
CA ILE A 244 31.56 -2.14 16.49
C ILE A 244 30.68 -2.15 17.72
N ASN A 245 30.55 -1.00 18.38
CA ASN A 245 29.62 -0.78 19.48
C ASN A 245 28.71 0.41 19.16
N VAL A 246 27.40 0.26 19.34
CA VAL A 246 26.41 1.29 19.02
C VAL A 246 25.61 1.59 20.28
N TYR A 247 25.32 2.87 20.54
CA TYR A 247 24.62 3.31 21.76
C TYR A 247 23.93 4.66 21.58
N ASN A 248 23.05 4.99 22.53
CA ASN A 248 22.25 6.23 22.57
C ASN A 248 21.46 6.47 21.28
N LEU A 249 20.90 5.40 20.71
CA LEU A 249 20.15 5.46 19.47
C LEU A 249 18.76 6.05 19.71
N HIS A 250 18.48 7.19 19.09
CA HIS A 250 17.18 7.84 19.09
C HIS A 250 16.60 7.82 17.67
N PRO A 251 15.78 6.81 17.31
CA PRO A 251 15.19 6.71 15.98
C PRO A 251 14.13 7.77 15.73
N LYS A 252 14.19 8.40 14.55
CA LYS A 252 13.05 9.14 13.98
C LYS A 252 11.95 8.17 13.55
N ILE A 253 12.35 7.12 12.82
CA ILE A 253 11.50 6.06 12.27
C ILE A 253 12.33 4.77 12.29
N ALA A 254 11.72 3.65 12.68
CA ALA A 254 12.37 2.34 12.65
C ALA A 254 11.38 1.24 12.24
N THR A 255 11.88 0.25 11.48
CA THR A 255 11.18 -1.00 11.20
C THR A 255 11.78 -2.06 12.12
N ALA A 256 11.08 -2.39 13.20
CA ALA A 256 11.52 -3.40 14.16
C ALA A 256 11.10 -4.80 13.71
N ILE A 257 11.89 -5.82 14.07
CA ILE A 257 11.45 -7.21 13.95
C ILE A 257 10.57 -7.51 15.16
N PHE A 258 9.26 -7.59 14.94
CA PHE A 258 8.32 -7.93 16.01
C PHE A 258 8.32 -9.45 16.21
N PRO A 259 8.60 -9.96 17.43
CA PRO A 259 8.54 -11.39 17.68
C PRO A 259 7.12 -11.90 17.43
N ALA A 260 6.99 -13.13 16.91
CA ALA A 260 5.68 -13.75 16.71
C ALA A 260 4.92 -13.79 18.05
N GLN A 261 3.88 -12.97 18.17
CA GLN A 261 2.99 -13.02 19.32
C GLN A 261 1.85 -13.99 19.02
N ASN A 262 1.67 -15.00 19.87
CA ASN A 262 0.51 -15.85 19.83
C ASN A 262 -0.71 -15.06 20.38
N LEU A 263 -1.40 -14.34 19.49
CA LEU A 263 -2.54 -13.47 19.82
C LEU A 263 -3.78 -14.24 20.30
N ILE A 264 -3.80 -15.57 20.16
CA ILE A 264 -4.97 -16.42 20.45
C ILE A 264 -5.13 -16.69 21.96
N ASN A 265 -4.11 -16.45 22.78
CA ASN A 265 -4.17 -16.73 24.23
C ASN A 265 -4.60 -15.54 25.11
N LYS A 266 -4.97 -14.39 24.54
CA LYS A 266 -5.64 -13.33 25.31
C LYS A 266 -7.15 -13.57 25.30
N SER A 267 -7.59 -14.56 26.07
CA SER A 267 -9.00 -14.72 26.43
C SER A 267 -9.47 -13.43 27.11
N GLN A 268 -10.21 -12.59 26.39
CA GLN A 268 -10.95 -11.50 26.99
C GLN A 268 -12.22 -12.11 27.59
N PRO A 269 -12.42 -12.06 28.93
CA PRO A 269 -13.68 -12.50 29.51
C PRO A 269 -14.79 -11.54 29.09
N PHE A 270 -15.65 -11.99 28.19
CA PHE A 270 -16.91 -11.32 27.88
C PHE A 270 -17.85 -11.52 29.07
N ILE A 271 -18.02 -10.48 29.89
CA ILE A 271 -19.03 -10.45 30.94
C ILE A 271 -20.36 -10.08 30.28
N LEU A 272 -21.19 -11.08 30.01
CA LEU A 272 -22.60 -10.86 29.68
C LEU A 272 -23.32 -10.44 30.97
N LYS A 273 -23.56 -9.14 31.16
CA LYS A 273 -24.52 -8.67 32.16
C LYS A 273 -25.90 -9.19 31.74
N ARG A 274 -26.39 -10.21 32.46
CA ARG A 274 -27.76 -10.69 32.33
C ARG A 274 -28.69 -9.56 32.77
N THR A 275 -29.33 -8.88 31.83
CA THR A 275 -30.46 -8.00 32.15
C THR A 275 -31.60 -8.86 32.67
N SER A 276 -32.01 -8.59 33.91
CA SER A 276 -33.20 -9.18 34.53
C SER A 276 -34.43 -8.94 33.63
N CYS A 277 -35.06 -10.03 33.19
CA CYS A 277 -36.40 -9.96 32.62
C CYS A 277 -37.36 -9.60 33.76
N ILE A 278 -37.92 -8.39 33.72
CA ILE A 278 -39.04 -8.00 34.57
C ILE A 278 -40.29 -8.66 33.98
N SER A 279 -40.76 -9.73 34.63
CA SER A 279 -42.10 -10.27 34.42
C SER A 279 -43.12 -9.29 34.99
N LYS A 280 -43.81 -8.55 34.11
CA LYS A 280 -45.07 -7.88 34.47
C LYS A 280 -46.17 -8.93 34.35
N LYS A 281 -46.70 -9.37 35.49
CA LYS A 281 -48.02 -10.02 35.55
C LYS A 281 -49.08 -8.99 35.16
N PHE A 282 -49.90 -9.35 34.17
CA PHE A 282 -51.27 -8.85 34.02
C PHE A 282 -52.21 -9.95 34.47
#